data_AF-A0A2S5B0Z7-F1
#
_entry.id   AF-A0A2S5B0Z7-F1
#
_cell.length_a   1.000
_cell.length_b   1.000
_cell.length_c   1.000
_cell.angle_alpha   90.00
_cell.angle_beta   90.00
_cell.angle_gamma   90.00
#
_symmetry.space_group_name_H-M   'P 1'
#
loop_
_entity.id
_entity.type
_entity.pdbx_description
1 polymer ?
#
loop_
_entity_poly.entity_id
_entity_poly.type
_entity_poly.pdbx_seq_one_letter_code
_entity_poly.pdbx_strand_id
1 'polypeptide(L)'
;MSAGPGMDYTWIDASRKRVKLPAPQYIDYVLTWVEGLIKDEAVFPTKAGREFSPNFPSVARHIYTQLLRIFAHLYHAHYEVYLHLSMEGHLNSLFAHFLTFGREFDLLEPKECRAPKEGWPFVIGDLMDAWRSLNILET
;
A
#
# COMPACT_ATOMS: atom_id res chain seq x y z
N MET A 1 11.18 7.43 -0.55
CA MET A 1 10.13 7.71 0.46
C MET A 1 10.37 6.84 1.67
N SER A 2 10.52 7.43 2.87
CA SER A 2 10.75 6.66 4.10
C SER A 2 9.43 6.31 4.80
N ALA A 3 9.35 5.16 5.46
CA ALA A 3 8.26 4.78 6.36
C ALA A 3 8.78 4.32 7.73
N GLY A 4 9.93 4.86 8.15
CA GLY A 4 10.58 4.52 9.40
C GLY A 4 12.10 4.41 9.28
N PRO A 5 12.80 4.36 10.42
CA PRO A 5 14.21 4.02 10.45
C PRO A 5 14.48 2.70 9.71
N GLY A 6 15.34 2.74 8.69
CA GLY A 6 15.68 1.56 7.88
C GLY A 6 14.63 1.12 6.86
N MET A 7 13.51 1.84 6.74
CA MET A 7 12.44 1.57 5.77
C MET A 7 12.39 2.67 4.71
N ASP A 8 13.15 2.48 3.64
CA ASP A 8 13.15 3.37 2.47
C ASP A 8 12.60 2.66 1.23
N TYR A 9 11.55 3.23 0.64
CA TYR A 9 11.01 2.81 -0.64
C TYR A 9 11.68 3.58 -1.79
N THR A 10 12.18 2.81 -2.77
CA THR A 10 12.75 3.31 -4.02
C THR A 10 11.79 3.11 -5.19
N TRP A 11 11.81 4.02 -6.14
CA TRP A 11 11.09 3.89 -7.40
C TRP A 11 12.00 3.28 -8.47
N ILE A 12 11.43 2.59 -9.46
CA ILE A 12 12.16 2.10 -10.63
C ILE A 12 11.84 3.03 -11.79
N ASP A 13 12.84 3.77 -12.27
CA ASP A 13 12.66 4.70 -13.39
C ASP A 13 12.55 3.98 -14.75
N ALA A 14 12.32 4.75 -15.82
CA ALA A 14 12.24 4.23 -17.19
C ALA A 14 13.52 3.51 -17.64
N SER A 15 14.67 3.82 -17.03
CA SER A 15 15.96 3.16 -17.26
C SER A 15 16.16 1.91 -16.38
N ARG A 16 15.12 1.45 -15.68
CA ARG A 16 15.12 0.32 -14.75
C ARG A 16 16.07 0.50 -13.56
N LYS A 17 16.45 1.73 -13.24
CA LYS A 17 17.30 2.05 -12.10
C LYS A 17 16.46 2.34 -10.87
N ARG A 18 16.90 1.81 -9.72
CA ARG A 18 16.31 2.15 -8.42
C ARG A 18 16.75 3.55 -8.01
N VAL A 19 15.79 4.45 -7.82
CA VAL A 19 16.02 5.84 -7.41
C VAL A 19 15.31 6.14 -6.10
N LYS A 20 15.98 6.92 -5.24
CA LYS A 20 15.36 7.47 -4.02
C LYS A 20 14.66 8.77 -4.41
N LEU A 21 13.35 8.83 -4.15
CA LEU A 21 12.54 10.01 -4.36
C LEU A 21 12.03 10.58 -3.02
N PRO A 22 11.87 11.90 -2.90
CA PRO A 22 11.08 12.51 -1.82
C PRO A 22 9.68 11.91 -1.77
N ALA A 23 9.09 11.87 -0.57
CA ALA A 23 7.75 11.31 -0.37
C ALA A 23 6.67 11.87 -1.32
N PRO A 24 6.48 13.20 -1.49
CA PRO A 24 5.43 13.72 -2.37
C PRO A 24 5.62 13.26 -3.82
N GLN A 25 6.85 13.25 -4.33
CA GLN A 25 7.15 12.80 -5.69
C GLN A 25 6.94 11.30 -5.87
N TYR A 26 7.31 10.49 -4.88
CA TYR A 26 7.06 9.04 -4.91
C TYR A 26 5.55 8.75 -4.96
N ILE A 27 4.77 9.41 -4.12
CA ILE A 27 3.31 9.24 -4.04
C ILE A 27 2.67 9.65 -5.36
N ASP A 28 3.06 10.81 -5.91
CA ASP A 28 2.58 11.30 -7.20
C ASP A 28 2.84 10.28 -8.34
N TYR A 29 4.04 9.72 -8.38
CA TYR A 29 4.40 8.71 -9.39
C TYR A 29 3.59 7.42 -9.23
N VAL A 30 3.40 6.94 -8.00
CA VAL A 30 2.55 5.77 -7.74
C VAL A 30 1.12 6.03 -8.18
N LEU A 31 0.51 7.15 -7.76
CA LEU A 31 -0.88 7.44 -8.07
C LEU A 31 -1.11 7.67 -9.56
N THR A 32 -0.20 8.38 -10.24
CA THR A 32 -0.24 8.56 -11.69
C THR A 32 -0.12 7.22 -12.43
N TRP A 33 0.79 6.35 -11.97
CA TRP A 33 0.96 5.02 -12.56
C TRP A 33 -0.29 4.14 -12.36
N VAL A 34 -0.88 4.12 -11.16
CA VAL A 34 -2.13 3.39 -10.88
C VAL A 34 -3.27 3.94 -11.72
N GLU A 35 -3.42 5.26 -11.83
CA GLU A 35 -4.44 5.89 -12.67
C GLU A 35 -4.30 5.48 -14.14
N GLY A 36 -3.05 5.45 -14.65
CA GLY A 36 -2.75 4.97 -16.00
C GLY A 36 -3.20 3.54 -16.23
N LEU A 37 -3.00 2.64 -15.26
CA LEU A 37 -3.47 1.26 -15.34
C LEU A 37 -4.99 1.16 -15.34
N ILE A 38 -5.67 1.90 -14.45
CA ILE A 38 -7.14 1.90 -14.35
C ILE A 38 -7.77 2.39 -15.68
N LYS A 39 -7.15 3.36 -16.35
CA LYS A 39 -7.60 3.89 -17.64
C LYS A 39 -7.24 3.01 -18.83
N ASP A 40 -6.33 2.05 -18.69
CA ASP A 40 -5.94 1.14 -19.76
C ASP A 40 -6.98 0.02 -19.91
N GLU A 41 -7.79 0.07 -20.97
CA GLU A 41 -8.81 -0.94 -21.26
C GLU A 41 -8.21 -2.36 -21.40
N ALA A 42 -6.93 -2.50 -21.72
CA ALA A 42 -6.27 -3.81 -21.80
C ALA A 42 -6.01 -4.43 -20.42
N VAL A 43 -5.91 -3.59 -19.38
CA VAL A 43 -5.74 -4.01 -17.98
C VAL A 43 -7.09 -4.06 -17.26
N PHE A 44 -7.91 -3.01 -17.41
CA PHE A 44 -9.26 -2.90 -16.86
C PHE A 44 -10.30 -2.75 -18.00
N PRO A 45 -10.79 -3.87 -18.56
CA PRO A 45 -11.80 -3.85 -19.61
C PRO A 45 -13.09 -3.13 -19.18
N THR A 46 -13.59 -2.22 -20.02
CA THR A 46 -14.83 -1.47 -19.80
C THR A 46 -15.99 -1.95 -20.69
N LYS A 47 -15.68 -2.74 -21.72
CA LYS A 47 -16.64 -3.22 -22.73
C LYS A 47 -17.16 -4.60 -22.35
N ALA A 48 -18.48 -4.78 -22.45
CA ALA A 48 -19.11 -6.07 -22.21
C ALA A 48 -18.52 -7.17 -23.11
N GLY A 49 -18.32 -8.36 -22.56
CA GLY A 49 -17.76 -9.51 -23.28
C GLY A 49 -16.24 -9.51 -23.42
N ARG A 50 -15.52 -8.50 -22.91
CA ARG A 50 -14.06 -8.52 -22.83
C ARG A 50 -13.61 -9.01 -21.45
N GLU A 51 -12.81 -10.07 -21.44
CA GLU A 51 -12.27 -10.64 -20.21
C GLU A 51 -11.01 -9.88 -19.74
N PHE A 52 -10.72 -9.98 -18.44
CA PHE A 52 -9.46 -9.49 -17.88
C PHE A 52 -8.27 -10.28 -18.44
N SER A 53 -7.13 -9.61 -18.58
CA SER A 53 -5.88 -10.27 -18.93
C SER A 53 -5.51 -11.34 -17.89
N PRO A 54 -4.95 -12.50 -18.29
CA PRO A 54 -4.42 -13.50 -17.35
C PRO A 54 -3.36 -12.94 -16.38
N ASN A 55 -2.70 -11.83 -16.75
CA ASN A 55 -1.73 -11.14 -15.89
C ASN A 55 -2.37 -10.20 -14.85
N PHE A 56 -3.69 -9.97 -14.91
CA PHE A 56 -4.39 -9.05 -14.04
C PHE A 56 -4.15 -9.31 -12.53
N PRO A 57 -4.15 -10.56 -12.02
CA PRO A 57 -3.86 -10.80 -10.60
C PRO A 57 -2.47 -10.32 -10.14
N SER A 58 -1.48 -10.36 -11.04
CA SER A 58 -0.13 -9.83 -10.76
C SER A 58 -0.13 -8.30 -10.74
N VAL A 59 -0.86 -7.69 -11.67
CA VAL A 59 -1.02 -6.23 -11.71
C VAL A 59 -1.75 -5.72 -10.46
N ALA A 60 -2.84 -6.37 -10.07
CA ALA A 60 -3.61 -6.03 -8.88
C ALA A 60 -2.77 -6.12 -7.60
N ARG A 61 -2.00 -7.21 -7.44
CA ARG A 61 -1.00 -7.34 -6.36
C ARG A 61 0.01 -6.19 -6.37
N HIS A 62 0.55 -5.85 -7.54
CA HIS A 62 1.53 -4.78 -7.63
C HIS A 62 0.95 -3.41 -7.25
N ILE A 63 -0.30 -3.12 -7.64
CA ILE A 63 -1.02 -1.92 -7.20
C ILE A 63 -1.14 -1.92 -5.67
N TYR A 64 -1.59 -3.02 -5.08
CA TYR A 64 -1.76 -3.18 -3.63
C TYR A 64 -0.45 -2.95 -2.86
N THR A 65 0.66 -3.56 -3.31
CA THR A 65 1.99 -3.34 -2.71
C THR A 65 2.38 -1.85 -2.72
N GLN A 66 2.13 -1.14 -3.81
CA GLN A 66 2.51 0.29 -3.89
C GLN A 66 1.63 1.15 -2.98
N LEU A 67 0.33 0.87 -2.89
CA LEU A 67 -0.58 1.58 -1.98
C LEU A 67 -0.26 1.30 -0.51
N LEU A 68 0.14 0.07 -0.16
CA LEU A 68 0.60 -0.27 1.20
C LEU A 68 1.78 0.60 1.63
N ARG A 69 2.72 0.88 0.72
CA ARG A 69 3.87 1.76 1.00
C ARG A 69 3.44 3.19 1.32
N ILE A 70 2.40 3.68 0.65
CA ILE A 70 1.83 5.00 0.93
C ILE A 70 1.21 5.00 2.33
N PHE A 71 0.39 4.00 2.68
CA PHE A 71 -0.14 3.88 4.05
C PHE A 71 0.96 3.84 5.10
N ALA A 72 2.01 3.03 4.89
CA ALA A 72 3.14 2.95 5.81
C ALA A 72 3.80 4.32 6.02
N HIS A 73 3.95 5.11 4.95
CA HIS A 73 4.46 6.48 5.06
C HIS A 73 3.51 7.42 5.81
N LEU A 74 2.20 7.37 5.52
CA LEU A 74 1.19 8.21 6.17
C LEU A 74 1.15 7.97 7.68
N TYR A 75 1.09 6.70 8.10
CA TYR A 75 1.10 6.34 9.52
C TYR A 75 2.42 6.70 10.21
N HIS A 76 3.55 6.55 9.51
CA HIS A 76 4.84 6.86 10.12
C HIS A 76 5.11 8.37 10.25
N ALA A 77 4.92 9.12 9.16
CA ALA A 77 5.40 10.50 9.05
C ALA A 77 4.32 11.57 9.26
N HIS A 78 3.05 11.20 9.11
CA HIS A 78 1.96 12.18 9.04
C HIS A 78 0.78 11.88 9.97
N TYR A 79 0.83 10.81 10.77
CA TYR A 79 -0.28 10.43 11.64
C TYR A 79 -0.67 11.54 12.63
N GLU A 80 0.29 12.29 13.16
CA GLU A 80 0.01 13.45 14.02
C GLU A 80 -0.87 14.49 13.31
N VAL A 81 -0.70 14.72 12.01
CA VAL A 81 -1.54 15.64 11.24
C VAL A 81 -2.98 15.13 11.18
N TYR A 82 -3.18 13.82 10.98
CA TYR A 82 -4.51 13.21 11.00
C TYR A 82 -5.18 13.35 12.38
N LEU A 83 -4.43 13.20 13.47
CA LEU A 83 -4.95 13.43 14.83
C LEU A 83 -5.38 14.89 15.03
N HIS A 84 -4.55 15.85 14.60
CA HIS A 84 -4.89 17.28 14.71
C HIS A 84 -6.16 17.65 13.91
N LEU A 85 -6.43 16.92 12.83
CA LEU A 85 -7.62 17.09 12.00
C LEU A 85 -8.80 16.21 12.44
N SER A 86 -8.65 15.41 13.50
CA SER A 86 -9.65 14.43 13.96
C SER A 86 -10.10 13.45 12.86
N MET A 87 -9.15 13.04 12.00
CA MET A 87 -9.38 12.16 10.85
C MET A 87 -8.81 10.75 11.04
N GLU A 88 -8.24 10.44 12.19
CA GLU A 88 -7.66 9.13 12.49
C GLU A 88 -8.68 8.00 12.33
N GLY A 89 -9.96 8.23 12.69
CA GLY A 89 -11.03 7.24 12.48
C GLY A 89 -11.24 6.89 11.01
N HIS A 90 -11.16 7.88 10.12
CA HIS A 90 -11.28 7.68 8.67
C HIS A 90 -10.07 6.91 8.11
N LEU A 91 -8.85 7.32 8.50
CA LEU A 91 -7.62 6.67 8.07
C LEU A 91 -7.58 5.21 8.54
N ASN A 92 -7.93 4.96 9.81
CA ASN A 92 -7.94 3.62 10.42
C ASN A 92 -8.98 2.72 9.75
N SER A 93 -10.21 3.21 9.55
CA SER A 93 -11.27 2.42 8.92
C SER A 93 -10.94 2.08 7.47
N LEU A 94 -10.41 3.04 6.71
CA LEU A 94 -9.97 2.82 5.33
C LEU A 94 -8.84 1.78 5.27
N PHE A 95 -7.86 1.87 6.17
CA PHE A 95 -6.73 0.97 6.18
C PHE A 95 -7.10 -0.44 6.67
N ALA A 96 -7.95 -0.57 7.67
CA ALA A 96 -8.48 -1.85 8.12
C ALA A 96 -9.21 -2.57 6.97
N HIS A 97 -10.08 -1.85 6.24
CA HIS A 97 -10.74 -2.40 5.06
C HIS A 97 -9.74 -2.82 3.96
N PHE A 98 -8.73 -1.98 3.69
CA PHE A 98 -7.66 -2.29 2.73
C PHE A 98 -6.92 -3.58 3.10
N LEU A 99 -6.57 -3.77 4.37
CA LEU A 99 -5.89 -4.98 4.85
C LEU A 99 -6.79 -6.22 4.77
N THR A 100 -8.05 -6.11 5.20
CA THR A 100 -9.00 -7.22 5.15
C THR A 100 -9.26 -7.67 3.72
N PHE A 101 -9.51 -6.72 2.81
CA PHE A 101 -9.68 -7.03 1.38
C PHE A 101 -8.40 -7.60 0.77
N GLY A 102 -7.25 -7.01 1.10
CA GLY A 102 -5.96 -7.48 0.62
C GLY A 102 -5.65 -8.91 1.04
N ARG A 103 -6.07 -9.31 2.25
CA ARG A 103 -5.96 -10.68 2.72
C ARG A 103 -6.96 -11.62 2.05
N GLU A 104 -8.23 -11.25 1.99
CA GLU A 104 -9.31 -12.09 1.42
C GLU A 104 -9.01 -12.54 -0.02
N PHE A 105 -8.35 -11.67 -0.80
CA PHE A 105 -8.06 -11.92 -2.21
C PHE A 105 -6.57 -12.16 -2.50
N ASP A 106 -5.76 -12.49 -1.49
CA ASP A 106 -4.32 -12.78 -1.62
C ASP A 106 -3.53 -11.68 -2.37
N LEU A 107 -3.89 -10.41 -2.13
CA LEU A 107 -3.29 -9.25 -2.79
C LEU A 107 -2.03 -8.72 -2.08
N LEU A 108 -1.79 -9.17 -0.85
CA LEU A 108 -0.62 -8.81 -0.05
C LEU A 108 0.05 -10.05 0.48
N GLU A 109 1.36 -10.14 0.34
CA GLU A 109 2.14 -11.19 0.97
C GLU A 109 2.46 -10.82 2.43
N PRO A 110 2.43 -11.78 3.38
CA PRO A 110 2.70 -11.50 4.79
C PRO A 110 4.03 -10.78 5.03
N LYS A 111 5.05 -11.05 4.20
CA LYS A 111 6.37 -10.43 4.27
C LYS A 111 6.35 -8.92 3.98
N GLU A 112 5.37 -8.45 3.21
CA GLU A 112 5.24 -7.03 2.86
C GLU A 112 4.67 -6.20 4.01
N CYS A 113 3.97 -6.85 4.95
CA CYS A 113 3.41 -6.25 6.15
C CYS A 113 4.33 -6.39 7.38
N ARG A 114 5.57 -6.86 7.21
CA ARG A 114 6.53 -7.09 8.29
C ARG A 114 7.79 -6.27 8.08
N ALA A 115 8.48 -5.99 9.19
CA ALA A 115 9.77 -5.32 9.15
C ALA A 115 10.80 -6.18 8.37
N PRO A 116 11.80 -5.57 7.69
CA PRO A 116 12.84 -6.29 6.97
C PRO A 116 13.72 -7.17 7.85
N LYS A 117 13.74 -6.89 9.15
CA LYS A 117 14.48 -7.61 10.18
C LYS A 117 13.55 -7.88 11.35
N GLU A 118 13.59 -9.09 11.87
CA GLU A 118 12.85 -9.48 13.06
C GLU A 118 13.23 -8.56 14.24
N GLY A 119 12.22 -8.11 15.00
CA GLY A 119 12.39 -7.19 16.13
C GLY A 119 12.59 -5.71 15.75
N TRP A 120 12.63 -5.33 14.47
CA TRP A 120 12.61 -3.92 14.07
C TRP A 120 11.18 -3.38 14.09
N PRO A 121 10.96 -2.15 14.59
CA PRO A 121 9.63 -1.54 14.59
C PRO A 121 9.19 -1.30 13.15
N PHE A 122 7.94 -1.64 12.85
CA PHE A 122 7.34 -1.33 11.57
C PHE A 122 5.87 -1.00 11.78
N VAL A 123 5.54 0.26 11.53
CA VAL A 123 4.24 0.84 11.90
C VAL A 123 3.04 0.01 11.44
N ILE A 124 3.12 -0.57 10.22
CA ILE A 124 2.04 -1.41 9.71
C ILE A 124 1.97 -2.75 10.46
N GLY A 125 3.11 -3.43 10.63
CA GLY A 125 3.16 -4.72 11.31
C GLY A 125 2.69 -4.62 12.76
N ASP A 126 3.17 -3.60 13.48
CA ASP A 126 2.82 -3.34 14.87
C ASP A 126 1.32 -2.98 15.00
N LEU A 127 0.80 -2.15 14.10
CA LEU A 127 -0.62 -1.78 14.07
C LEU A 127 -1.53 -2.97 13.77
N MET A 128 -1.11 -3.84 12.83
CA MET A 128 -1.86 -5.06 12.50
C MET A 128 -1.94 -6.01 13.68
N ASP A 129 -0.85 -6.22 14.41
CA ASP A 129 -0.84 -7.10 15.57
C ASP A 129 -1.68 -6.51 16.72
N ALA A 130 -1.63 -5.19 16.92
CA ALA A 130 -2.51 -4.50 17.84
C ALA A 130 -4.00 -4.66 17.46
N TRP A 131 -4.37 -4.46 16.19
CA TRP A 131 -5.75 -4.60 15.72
C TRP A 131 -6.28 -6.04 15.81
N ARG A 132 -5.43 -7.04 15.61
CA ARG A 132 -5.78 -8.44 15.89
C ARG A 132 -6.07 -8.67 17.36
N SER A 133 -5.25 -8.14 18.26
CA SER A 133 -5.48 -8.25 19.71
C SER A 133 -6.79 -7.59 20.17
N LEU A 134 -7.27 -6.60 19.42
CA LEU A 134 -8.51 -5.87 19.66
C LEU A 134 -9.73 -6.47 18.95
N ASN A 135 -9.57 -7.60 18.24
CA ASN A 135 -10.60 -8.22 17.38
C ASN A 135 -11.15 -7.29 16.28
N ILE A 136 -10.34 -6.33 15.81
CA ILE A 136 -10.67 -5.45 14.68
C ILE A 136 -10.36 -6.15 13.36
N LEU A 137 -9.21 -6.83 13.30
CA LEU A 137 -8.84 -7.71 12.20
C LEU A 137 -9.00 -9.16 12.66
N GLU A 138 -9.53 -10.01 11.78
CA GLU A 138 -9.53 -11.45 12.01
C GLU A 138 -8.09 -11.98 12.05
N THR A 139 -7.85 -12.99 12.89
CA THR A 139 -6.55 -13.66 13.05
C THR A 139 -6.06 -14.31 11.77
#